data_AF-A0A4S2EHG0-F1
#
_entry.id   AF-A0A4S2EHG0-F1
#
_cell.length_a   1.000
_cell.length_b   1.000
_cell.length_c   1.000
_cell.angle_alpha   90.00
_cell.angle_beta   90.00
_cell.angle_gamma   90.00
#
_symmetry.space_group_name_H-M   'P 1'
#
loop_
_entity.id
_entity.type
_entity.pdbx_description
1 polymer ?
#
loop_
_entity_poly.entity_id
_entity_poly.type
_entity_poly.pdbx_seq_one_letter_code
_entity_poly.pdbx_strand_id
1 'polypeptide(L)' 'MLMNELLKMKFFELLSKTSQEVTNTEMQDAYGEFVKHIVAISNSEDYSYIFRMLNLTRIEIAPLEELYQCGQGEKCA' A
#
# COMPACT_ATOMS: atom_id res chain seq x y z
N MET A 1 -11.22 -7.33 9.30
CA MET A 1 -11.22 -6.53 8.06
C MET A 1 -11.34 -7.47 6.88
N LEU A 2 -12.16 -7.14 5.88
CA LEU A 2 -12.15 -7.85 4.60
C LEU A 2 -11.08 -7.19 3.72
N MET A 3 -10.34 -7.99 2.95
CA MET A 3 -9.25 -7.54 2.05
C MET A 3 -9.64 -6.33 1.17
N ASN A 4 -10.92 -6.24 0.83
CA ASN A 4 -11.52 -5.15 0.07
C ASN A 4 -11.40 -3.77 0.73
N GLU A 5 -11.29 -3.67 2.05
CA GLU A 5 -11.22 -2.36 2.73
C GLU A 5 -9.82 -1.73 2.59
N LEU A 6 -8.76 -2.55 2.56
CA LEU A 6 -7.40 -2.06 2.34
C LEU A 6 -7.22 -1.49 0.92
N LEU A 7 -7.73 -2.20 -0.08
CA LEU A 7 -7.64 -1.80 -1.49
C LEU A 7 -8.54 -0.60 -1.85
N LYS A 8 -9.53 -0.28 -1.02
CA LYS A 8 -10.35 0.92 -1.15
C LYS A 8 -9.69 2.18 -0.61
N MET A 9 -8.54 2.07 0.05
CA MET A 9 -7.83 3.25 0.53
C MET A 9 -7.36 4.10 -0.65
N LYS A 10 -7.44 5.43 -0.48
CA LYS A 10 -7.08 6.41 -1.51
C LYS A 10 -5.70 6.16 -2.12
N PHE A 11 -4.75 5.61 -1.35
CA PHE A 11 -3.43 5.24 -1.84
C PHE A 11 -3.49 4.27 -3.03
N PHE A 12 -4.23 3.16 -2.92
CA PHE A 12 -4.38 2.18 -4.01
C PHE A 12 -5.23 2.72 -5.16
N GLU A 13 -6.25 3.55 -4.84
CA GLU A 13 -7.03 4.23 -5.87
C GLU A 13 -6.12 5.10 -6.75
N LEU A 14 -5.24 5.91 -6.14
CA LEU A 14 -4.30 6.78 -6.86
C LEU A 14 -3.27 5.97 -7.66
N LEU A 15 -2.75 4.87 -7.11
CA LEU A 15 -1.83 3.96 -7.82
C LEU A 15 -2.47 3.32 -9.06
N SER A 16 -3.79 3.08 -9.04
CA SER A 16 -4.52 2.49 -10.16
C SER A 16 -4.89 3.49 -11.28
N LYS A 17 -4.82 4.79 -11.02
CA LYS A 17 -5.15 5.84 -11.99
C LYS A 17 -4.01 6.01 -13.01
N THR A 18 -4.36 6.26 -14.27
CA THR A 18 -3.39 6.59 -15.31
C THR A 18 -2.83 8.00 -15.07
N SER A 19 -1.66 8.08 -14.40
CA SER A 19 -0.62 9.14 -14.21
C SER A 19 -0.86 10.63 -14.53
N GLN A 20 -1.76 11.03 -15.43
CA GLN A 20 -1.83 12.41 -15.94
C GLN A 20 -2.38 13.46 -14.94
N GLU A 21 -3.00 13.05 -13.82
CA GLU A 21 -3.77 13.96 -12.94
C GLU A 21 -3.45 13.85 -11.44
N VAL A 22 -2.53 12.96 -11.02
CA VAL A 22 -2.19 12.81 -9.59
C VAL A 22 -0.99 13.68 -9.24
N THR A 23 -1.18 14.63 -8.33
CA THR A 23 -0.08 15.45 -7.82
C THR A 23 0.76 14.70 -6.77
N ASN A 24 2.03 15.08 -6.62
CA ASN A 24 2.89 14.53 -5.56
C ASN A 24 2.30 14.75 -4.17
N THR A 25 1.68 15.90 -3.93
CA THR A 25 1.03 16.22 -2.65
C THR A 25 -0.14 15.27 -2.38
N GLU A 26 -1.01 15.03 -3.35
CA GLU A 26 -2.13 14.08 -3.18
C GLU A 26 -1.65 12.65 -2.92
N MET A 27 -0.58 12.24 -3.60
CA MET A 27 0.03 10.92 -3.39
C MET A 27 0.65 10.82 -2.00
N GLN A 28 1.39 11.84 -1.54
CA GLN A 28 1.98 11.89 -0.21
C GLN A 28 0.93 11.87 0.90
N ASP A 29 -0.14 12.63 0.76
CA ASP A 29 -1.25 12.65 1.71
C ASP A 29 -1.93 11.28 1.80
N ALA A 30 -2.21 10.65 0.66
CA ALA A 30 -2.82 9.33 0.61
C ALA A 30 -1.91 8.25 1.22
N TYR A 31 -0.61 8.30 0.94
CA TYR A 31 0.37 7.41 1.57
C TYR A 31 0.46 7.62 3.09
N GLY A 32 0.44 8.87 3.55
CA GLY A 32 0.43 9.19 4.98
C GLY A 32 -0.77 8.60 5.72
N GLU A 33 -1.97 8.72 5.15
CA GLU A 33 -3.18 8.10 5.71
C GLU A 33 -3.13 6.57 5.68
N PHE A 34 -2.57 5.98 4.62
CA PHE A 34 -2.31 4.54 4.55
C PHE A 34 -1.41 4.08 5.69
N VAL A 35 -0.26 4.74 5.92
CA VAL A 35 0.66 4.40 7.02
C VAL A 35 -0.01 4.54 8.38
N LYS A 36 -0.76 5.61 8.63
CA LYS A 36 -1.52 5.79 9.89
C LYS A 36 -2.48 4.63 10.13
N HIS A 37 -3.16 4.17 9.09
CA HIS A 37 -4.07 3.03 9.21
C HIS A 37 -3.32 1.74 9.57
N ILE A 38 -2.18 1.46 8.96
CA ILE A 38 -1.34 0.29 9.30
C ILE A 38 -0.83 0.39 10.74
N VAL A 39 -0.41 1.57 11.19
CA VAL A 39 -0.01 1.79 12.59
C VAL A 39 -1.18 1.51 13.54
N ALA A 40 -2.39 1.96 13.22
CA ALA A 40 -3.58 1.68 14.03
C ALA A 40 -3.87 0.16 14.10
N ILE A 41 -3.73 -0.57 12.99
CA ILE A 41 -3.83 -2.04 12.97
C ILE A 41 -2.80 -2.66 13.93
N SER A 42 -1.55 -2.21 13.89
CA SER A 42 -0.48 -2.78 14.73
C SER A 42 -0.66 -2.53 16.23
N ASN A 43 -1.50 -1.56 16.61
CA ASN A 43 -1.81 -1.24 18.00
C ASN A 43 -3.02 -2.04 18.55
N SER A 44 -3.60 -2.96 17.78
CA SER A 44 -4.64 -3.88 18.25
C SER A 44 -4.10 -4.86 19.31
N GLU A 45 -4.95 -5.32 20.22
CA GLU A 45 -4.59 -6.38 21.19
C GLU A 45 -4.68 -7.79 20.56
N ASP A 46 -5.45 -7.96 19.49
CA ASP A 46 -5.57 -9.23 18.76
C ASP A 46 -4.36 -9.47 17.86
N TYR A 47 -3.42 -10.29 18.33
CA TYR A 47 -2.20 -10.65 17.59
C TYR A 47 -2.49 -11.39 16.28
N SER A 48 -3.50 -12.26 16.24
CA SER A 48 -3.86 -12.99 15.01
C SER A 48 -4.35 -12.02 13.94
N TYR A 49 -5.16 -11.04 14.37
CA TYR A 49 -5.60 -9.96 13.52
C TYR A 49 -4.43 -9.12 13.00
N ILE A 50 -3.51 -8.68 13.88
CA ILE A 50 -2.30 -7.92 13.49
C ILE A 50 -1.51 -8.70 12.43
N PHE A 51 -1.13 -9.94 12.74
CA PHE A 51 -0.29 -10.76 11.86
C PHE A 51 -0.93 -10.95 10.49
N ARG A 52 -2.24 -11.26 10.46
CA ARG A 52 -2.97 -11.43 9.20
C ARG A 52 -3.00 -10.14 8.39
N MET A 53 -3.31 -9.01 9.03
CA MET A 53 -3.42 -7.73 8.32
C MET A 53 -2.07 -7.26 7.80
N LEU A 54 -1.00 -7.34 8.59
CA LEU A 54 0.35 -6.95 8.14
C LEU A 54 0.85 -7.83 6.98
N ASN A 55 0.59 -9.14 7.02
CA ASN A 55 0.94 -10.02 5.91
C ASN A 55 0.17 -9.69 4.63
N LEU A 56 -1.14 -9.41 4.74
CA LEU A 56 -1.92 -8.96 3.59
C LEU A 56 -1.38 -7.66 3.03
N THR A 57 -1.11 -6.66 3.89
CA THR A 57 -0.50 -5.40 3.47
C THR A 57 0.83 -5.63 2.74
N ARG A 58 1.69 -6.51 3.24
CA ARG A 58 2.95 -6.85 2.57
C ARG A 58 2.74 -7.44 1.18
N ILE A 59 1.78 -8.35 1.02
CA ILE A 59 1.46 -8.98 -0.27
C ILE A 59 1.03 -7.93 -1.29
N GLU A 60 0.15 -7.00 -0.90
CA GLU A 60 -0.39 -5.99 -1.82
C GLU A 60 0.66 -4.96 -2.27
N ILE A 61 1.65 -4.65 -1.44
CA ILE A 61 2.70 -3.68 -1.78
C ILE A 61 3.94 -4.32 -2.44
N ALA A 62 4.13 -5.64 -2.33
CA ALA A 62 5.28 -6.33 -2.92
C ALA A 62 5.47 -6.07 -4.43
N PRO A 63 4.41 -5.99 -5.26
CA PRO A 63 4.56 -5.65 -6.68
C PRO A 63 5.15 -4.25 -6.92
N LEU A 64 4.97 -3.31 -5.99
CA LEU A 64 5.56 -1.97 -6.12
C LEU A 64 7.08 -2.03 -6.04
N GLU A 65 7.64 -2.88 -5.17
CA GLU A 65 9.09 -3.08 -5.05
C GLU A 65 9.69 -3.63 -6.35
N GLU A 66 9.03 -4.62 -6.95
CA GLU A 66 9.43 -5.23 -8.22
C GLU A 66 9.38 -4.22 -9.39
N LEU A 67 8.34 -3.38 -9.45
CA LEU A 67 8.22 -2.31 -10.45
C LEU A 67 9.38 -1.32 -10.38
N TYR A 68 9.83 -0.95 -9.18
CA TYR A 68 10.94 -0.01 -9.01
C TYR A 68 12.31 -0.63 -9.34
N GLN A 69 12.53 -1.92 -9.10
CA GLN A 69 13.78 -2.59 -9.46
C GLN A 69 13.97 -2.70 -10.98
N CYS A 70 12.88 -3.00 -11.72
CA CYS A 70 12.89 -3.00 -13.19
C CYS A 70 13.22 -1.59 -13.78
N GLY A 71 12.88 -0.51 -13.06
CA GLY A 71 13.19 0.87 -13.46
C GLY A 71 14.64 1.33 -13.21
N GLN A 72 15.42 0.60 -12.42
CA GLN A 72 16.82 0.94 -12.08
C GLN A 72 17.87 0.19 -12.93
N GLY A 73 17.44 -0.55 -13.96
CA GLY A 73 18.34 -1.27 -14.86
C GLY A 73 18.73 -2.66 -14.36
N GLU A 74 18.13 -3.16 -13.28
CA GLU A 74 18.13 -4.58 -12.98
C GLU A 74 17.21 -5.31 -13.98
N LYS A 75 17.65 -6.50 -14.42
CA LYS A 75 16.94 -7.28 -15.42
C LYS A 75 15.57 -7.64 -14.89
N CYS A 76 14.54 -7.06 -15.48
CA CYS A 76 13.18 -7.56 -15.39
C CYS A 76 13.18 -9.02 -15.89
N ALA A 77 12.61 -9.94 -15.12
CA ALA A 77 12.56 -11.37 -15.47
C ALA A 77 11.61 -11.63 -16.65
#